data_AF-A0A8J6WXM1-F1
#
_entry.id   AF-A0A8J6WXM1-F1
#
_cell.length_a   1.000
_cell.length_b   1.000
_cell.length_c   1.000
_cell.angle_alpha   90.00
_cell.angle_beta   90.00
_cell.angle_gamma   90.00
#
_symmetry.space_group_name_H-M   'P 1'
#
loop_
_entity.id
_entity.type
_entity.pdbx_description
1 polymer ?
#
loop_
_entity_poly.entity_id
_entity_poly.type
_entity_poly.pdbx_seq_one_letter_code
_entity_poly.pdbx_strand_id
1 'polypeptide(L)' 'MGDYTQAIEKYERNLVLARTIQNRRSEGKSLGSLVVVYEALWDYSKAIDYCQQQLAITQKNKHGDT' A
#
# COMPACT_ATOMS: atom_id res chain seq x y z
N MET A 1 11.82 -2.66 17.66
CA MET A 1 11.05 -1.45 17.32
C MET A 1 11.62 -0.69 16.11
N GLY A 2 12.92 -0.80 15.78
CA GLY A 2 13.50 -0.16 14.59
C GLY A 2 13.17 -0.82 13.24
N ASP A 3 12.67 -2.06 13.24
CA ASP A 3 12.39 -2.82 12.01
C ASP A 3 11.15 -2.32 11.25
N TYR A 4 10.13 -1.85 11.97
CA TYR A 4 8.89 -1.37 11.36
C TYR A 4 9.08 -0.04 10.63
N THR A 5 9.88 0.88 11.18
CA THR A 5 10.18 2.17 10.53
C THR A 5 10.90 1.96 9.20
N GLN A 6 11.91 1.08 9.17
CA GLN A 6 12.63 0.74 7.92
C GLN A 6 11.71 0.03 6.92
N ALA A 7 10.81 -0.83 7.39
CA ALA A 7 9.82 -1.48 6.54
C ALA A 7 8.86 -0.45 5.91
N ILE A 8 8.35 0.50 6.71
CA ILE A 8 7.50 1.60 6.23
C ILE A 8 8.22 2.39 5.15
N GLU A 9 9.43 2.89 5.41
CA GLU A 9 10.19 3.68 4.43
C GLU A 9 10.42 2.92 3.12
N LYS A 10 10.75 1.62 3.21
CA LYS A 10 10.95 0.77 2.05
C LYS A 10 9.67 0.59 1.24
N TYR A 11 8.55 0.31 1.91
CA TYR A 11 7.27 0.11 1.22
C TYR A 11 6.70 1.42 0.67
N GLU A 12 6.88 2.56 1.35
CA GLU A 12 6.50 3.87 0.83
C GLU A 12 7.34 4.27 -0.39
N ARG A 13 8.65 4.01 -0.39
CA ARG A 13 9.49 4.22 -1.58
C ARG A 13 9.05 3.35 -2.74
N ASN A 14 8.75 2.08 -2.49
CA ASN A 14 8.24 1.16 -3.50
C ASN A 14 6.87 1.61 -4.03
N LEU A 15 6.02 2.15 -3.16
CA LEU A 15 4.71 2.69 -3.53
C LEU A 15 4.85 3.88 -4.48
N VAL A 16 5.73 4.83 -4.17
CA VAL A 16 6.03 5.98 -5.03
C VAL A 16 6.53 5.50 -6.39
N LEU A 17 7.52 4.58 -6.41
CA LEU A 17 8.06 4.06 -7.66
C LEU A 17 6.97 3.34 -8.48
N ALA A 18 6.17 2.49 -7.85
CA ALA A 18 5.07 1.78 -8.51
C ALA A 18 4.06 2.74 -9.14
N ARG A 19 3.75 3.86 -8.48
CA ARG A 19 2.91 4.93 -9.03
C ARG A 19 3.57 5.64 -10.22
N THR A 20 4.86 5.94 -10.12
CA THR A 20 5.63 6.57 -11.21
C THR A 20 5.63 5.73 -12.47
N ILE A 21 5.81 4.40 -12.34
CA ILE A 21 5.80 3.48 -13.49
C ILE A 21 4.39 2.95 -13.81
N GLN A 22 3.35 3.50 -13.17
CA GLN A 22 1.94 3.09 -13.31
C GLN A 22 1.69 1.58 -13.11
N ASN A 23 2.54 0.90 -12.33
CA ASN A 23 2.43 -0.53 -12.05
C ASN A 23 1.48 -0.78 -10.89
N ARG A 24 0.19 -0.88 -11.23
CA ARG A 24 -0.93 -1.15 -10.32
C ARG A 24 -0.73 -2.39 -9.44
N ARG A 25 -0.08 -3.44 -9.97
CA ARG A 25 0.17 -4.69 -9.23
C ARG A 25 1.19 -4.48 -8.11
N SER A 26 2.28 -3.77 -8.41
CA SER A 26 3.32 -3.42 -7.44
C SER A 26 2.83 -2.40 -6.41
N GLU A 27 1.94 -1.49 -6.85
CA GLU A 27 1.27 -0.52 -5.99
C GLU A 27 0.41 -1.23 -4.94
N GLY A 28 -0.49 -2.14 -5.37
CA GLY A 28 -1.33 -2.92 -4.46
C GLY A 28 -0.54 -3.78 -3.48
N LYS A 29 0.57 -4.39 -3.91
CA LYS A 29 1.44 -5.19 -3.03
C LYS A 29 2.11 -4.34 -1.94
N SER A 30 2.53 -3.12 -2.30
CA SER A 30 3.18 -2.20 -1.36
C SER A 30 2.18 -1.67 -0.34
N LEU A 31 0.95 -1.34 -0.76
CA LEU A 31 -0.13 -0.92 0.12
C LEU A 31 -0.51 -2.01 1.12
N GLY A 32 -0.71 -3.25 0.66
CA GLY A 32 -1.04 -4.36 1.57
C GLY A 32 0.08 -4.65 2.59
N SER A 33 1.33 -4.45 2.20
CA SER A 33 2.46 -4.58 3.13
C SER A 33 2.47 -3.47 4.18
N LEU A 34 2.14 -2.23 3.80
CA LEU A 34 1.99 -1.11 4.74
C LEU A 34 0.85 -1.35 5.73
N VAL A 35 -0.30 -1.86 5.28
CA VAL A 35 -1.42 -2.20 6.15
C VAL A 35 -0.98 -3.15 7.26
N VAL A 36 -0.31 -4.26 6.92
CA VAL A 36 0.18 -5.24 7.90
C VAL A 36 1.16 -4.63 8.89
N VAL A 37 2.06 -3.75 8.42
CA VAL A 37 3.02 -3.07 9.29
C VAL A 37 2.31 -2.12 10.26
N TYR A 38 1.33 -1.34 9.80
CA TYR A 38 0.58 -0.43 10.65
C TYR A 38 -0.37 -1.16 11.62
N GLU A 39 -0.94 -2.29 11.23
CA GLU A 39 -1.67 -3.18 12.15
C GLU A 39 -0.77 -3.71 13.27
N ALA A 40 0.47 -4.13 12.94
CA ALA A 40 1.44 -4.58 13.94
C ALA A 40 1.89 -3.44 14.88
N LEU A 41 1.80 -2.19 14.43
CA LEU A 41 2.07 -0.99 15.23
C LEU A 41 0.85 -0.47 16.00
N TRP A 42 -0.30 -1.14 15.90
CA TRP A 42 -1.58 -0.70 16.48
C TRP A 42 -2.08 0.65 15.95
N ASP A 43 -1.54 1.12 14.82
CA ASP A 43 -1.98 2.32 14.12
C ASP A 43 -3.02 1.95 13.06
N TYR A 44 -4.22 1.65 13.54
CA TYR A 44 -5.33 1.26 12.67
C TYR A 44 -5.80 2.40 11.77
N SER A 45 -5.62 3.66 12.19
CA SER A 45 -5.98 4.82 11.38
C SER A 45 -5.19 4.83 10.06
N LYS A 46 -3.87 4.64 10.12
CA LYS A 46 -3.05 4.52 8.90
C LYS A 46 -3.32 3.23 8.13
N ALA A 47 -3.54 2.11 8.81
CA ALA A 47 -3.87 0.85 8.15
C ALA A 47 -5.16 0.96 7.32
N ILE A 48 -6.19 1.62 7.85
CA ILE A 48 -7.47 1.84 7.14
C ILE A 48 -7.26 2.73 5.91
N ASP A 49 -6.49 3.81 6.01
CA ASP A 49 -6.19 4.70 4.89
C ASP A 49 -5.52 3.93 3.73
N TYR A 50 -4.47 3.14 4.04
CA TYR A 50 -3.79 2.33 3.04
C TYR A 50 -4.68 1.22 2.45
N CYS A 51 -5.58 0.65 3.26
CA CYS A 51 -6.56 -0.33 2.80
C CYS A 51 -7.56 0.29 1.80
N GLN A 52 -8.03 1.51 2.07
CA GLN A 52 -8.91 2.25 1.15
C GLN A 52 -8.21 2.54 -0.19
N GLN A 53 -6.93 2.93 -0.15
CA GLN A 53 -6.13 3.14 -1.37
C GLN A 53 -5.98 1.84 -2.18
N GLN A 54 -5.75 0.70 -1.52
CA GLN A 54 -5.66 -0.61 -2.17
C GLN A 54 -6.99 -1.00 -2.82
N LEU A 55 -8.11 -0.72 -2.16
CA LEU A 55 -9.46 -0.96 -2.68
C LEU A 55 -9.72 -0.13 -3.94
N ALA A 56 -9.34 1.14 -3.94
CA ALA A 56 -9.50 2.04 -5.08
C ALA A 56 -8.73 1.54 -6.32
N ILE A 57 -7.53 0.99 -6.14
CA ILE A 57 -6.75 0.38 -7.23
C ILE A 57 -7.45 -0.87 -7.77
N THR A 58 -7.95 -1.71 -6.87
CA THR A 58 -8.62 -2.96 -7.24
C THR A 58 -9.93 -2.68 -7.97
N GLN A 59 -10.71 -1.69 -7.52
CA GLN A 59 -11.94 -1.26 -8.18
C GLN A 59 -11.66 -0.64 -9.55
N LYS A 60 -10.63 0.21 -9.68
CA LYS A 60 -10.25 0.77 -10.98
C LYS A 60 -9.84 -0.32 -11.98
N ASN A 61 -9.19 -1.39 -11.54
CA ASN A 61 -8.85 -2.50 -12.44
C ASN A 61 -10.09 -3.31 -12.86
N LYS A 62 -11.11 -3.43 -12.00
CA LYS A 62 -12.37 -4.13 -12.36
C LYS A 62 -13.23 -3.38 -13.38
N HIS A 63 -13.08 -2.06 -13.50
CA HIS A 63 -13.86 -1.23 -14.42
C HIS A 63 -13.08 -0.76 -15.67
N GLY A 64 -11.83 -1.17 -15.83
CA GLY A 64 -11.00 -0.85 -17.00
C GLY A 64 -10.95 -1.94 -18.08
N ASP A 65 -11.54 -3.11 -17.81
CA ASP A 65 -11.54 -4.30 -18.68
C ASP A 65 -12.94 -4.61 -19.28
N THR A 66 -13.84 -3.62 -19.36
CA THR A 66 -15.14 -3.74 -20.06
C THR A 66 -15.26 -2.75 -21.21
#